data_AF-A0A9Q3V5F2-F1
#
_entry.id   AF-A0A9Q3V5F2-F1
#
_cell.length_a   1.000
_cell.length_b   1.000
_cell.length_c   1.000
_cell.angle_alpha   90.00
_cell.angle_beta   90.00
_cell.angle_gamma   90.00
#
_symmetry.space_group_name_H-M   'P 1'
#
loop_
_entity.id
_entity.type
_entity.pdbx_description
1 polymer ?
#
loop_
_entity_poly.entity_id
_entity_poly.type
_entity_poly.pdbx_seq_one_letter_code
_entity_poly.pdbx_strand_id
1 'polypeptide(L)'
;MQKINKFNQYLLEKYPTIWNTKLVWMLMAGFMVHILFFIIGYISHINPKSLQTSNVTNDYFNDGIILVHLIISILMIVGWLIMMFKNNAFKNFYPSSKGKLFSQFFQYFVIIFVCTTFYFSYMIGFKMYINNKYPDAEMKENIEVVNRGNAFLSQNLELYTLDNRLSPKPFYNLYCETNIKKVDRTKKYFVFYDRVYQYNSVYSKTSYKKNKDKEFIVPEPEKTENKEVIYSETNDNKSETFYFKKDVVDVSQYIKYEGFSFYNFSELFYEYKSEHYDYSAINYYDKNHIDYENLLLKKKKAEVNRKTAELLDKNNAVEVEKLLSQFLKISTQFAIENNLDAKQWSKMVYAPQDFKVRYFIKKYKPIRGQEYNPDNSEYYDDASVAVDSAVIAVDEDAAIVNENGQIVDDSILIKDFNPELDKQISPEEYFKKNITDYYYNSDDLKDFLVSVDDVKTFDFFSANIHIYLWIAFFLATFIFSFRITGLKSLLFSVISAGLLTLAITLVTVLYSVSITGKEEFFVAYLTLILSIFILSVPVFMMNKFNKLVTSIFVNISLNGFVLFVFLIFGIITIHQKEACRNIDDYCENIIEVLGFALSYLILIFGFLFVFFYTKVLQKWKARPE
;
A
#
# COMPACT_ATOMS: atom_id res chain seq x y z
N MET A 1 24.16 43.24 14.16
CA MET A 1 24.76 42.75 15.43
C MET A 1 24.17 43.39 16.69
N GLN A 2 24.08 44.73 16.83
CA GLN A 2 23.55 45.36 18.06
C GLN A 2 22.12 44.92 18.46
N LYS A 3 21.19 44.76 17.50
CA LYS A 3 19.82 44.29 17.78
C LYS A 3 19.77 42.83 18.30
N ILE A 4 20.62 41.95 17.76
CA ILE A 4 20.76 40.54 18.19
C ILE A 4 21.27 40.48 19.63
N ASN A 5 22.26 41.31 19.97
CA ASN A 5 22.81 41.37 21.32
C ASN A 5 21.78 41.88 22.33
N LYS A 6 21.01 42.93 21.99
CA LYS A 6 19.91 43.43 22.83
C LYS A 6 18.84 42.36 23.06
N PHE A 7 18.46 41.60 22.02
CA PHE A 7 17.47 40.53 22.15
C PHE A 7 17.99 39.34 22.98
N ASN A 8 19.26 38.94 22.79
CA ASN A 8 19.89 37.91 23.63
C ASN A 8 19.96 38.34 25.10
N GLN A 9 20.23 39.62 25.37
CA GLN A 9 20.22 40.15 26.73
C GLN A 9 18.81 40.12 27.34
N TYR A 10 17.78 40.53 26.57
CA TYR A 10 16.38 40.42 26.99
C TYR A 10 15.98 38.97 27.35
N LEU A 11 16.34 38.01 26.50
CA LEU A 11 16.06 36.59 26.76
C LEU A 11 16.79 36.09 28.01
N LEU A 12 18.05 36.51 28.22
CA LEU A 12 18.80 36.15 29.42
C LEU A 12 18.14 36.67 30.70
N GLU A 13 17.68 37.92 30.69
CA GLU A 13 17.11 38.60 31.86
C GLU A 13 15.67 38.14 32.18
N LYS A 14 14.84 37.91 31.16
CA LYS A 14 13.40 37.59 31.33
C LYS A 14 13.06 36.12 31.15
N TYR A 15 13.77 35.40 30.29
CA TYR A 15 13.47 33.99 29.93
C TYR A 15 14.73 33.11 29.96
N PRO A 16 15.38 32.95 31.12
CA PRO A 16 16.69 32.33 31.23
C PRO A 16 16.74 30.87 30.76
N THR A 17 15.64 30.11 30.87
CA THR A 17 15.58 28.73 30.35
C THR A 17 15.62 28.71 28.82
N ILE A 18 14.81 29.55 28.16
CA ILE A 18 14.75 29.73 26.70
C ILE A 18 16.11 30.20 26.16
N TRP A 19 16.73 31.17 26.83
CA TRP A 19 18.06 31.65 26.45
C TRP A 19 19.15 30.57 26.58
N ASN A 20 19.08 29.78 27.65
CA ASN A 20 20.08 28.74 27.91
C ASN A 20 19.97 27.59 26.90
N THR A 21 18.76 27.13 26.59
CA THR A 21 18.53 26.06 25.61
C THR A 21 18.70 26.54 24.18
N LYS A 22 18.84 27.84 23.94
CA LYS A 22 18.92 28.44 22.59
C LYS A 22 17.68 28.14 21.74
N LEU A 23 16.53 27.92 22.38
CA LEU A 23 15.28 27.52 21.73
C LEU A 23 14.91 28.43 20.55
N VAL A 24 14.90 29.75 20.75
CA VAL A 24 14.51 30.70 19.69
C VAL A 24 15.39 30.58 18.45
N TRP A 25 16.70 30.42 18.65
CA TRP A 25 17.66 30.29 17.55
C TRP A 25 17.52 28.95 16.83
N MET A 26 17.29 27.87 17.57
CA MET A 26 17.06 26.54 16.98
C MET A 26 15.75 26.47 16.20
N LEU A 27 14.67 27.08 16.71
CA LEU A 27 13.41 27.15 15.99
C LEU A 27 13.54 27.98 14.71
N MET A 28 14.26 29.11 14.76
CA MET A 28 14.52 29.93 13.58
C MET A 28 15.34 29.19 12.52
N ALA A 29 16.42 28.52 12.93
CA ALA A 29 17.25 27.71 12.02
C ALA A 29 16.45 26.52 11.44
N GLY A 30 15.72 25.80 12.29
CA GLY A 30 14.86 24.69 11.88
C GLY A 30 13.80 25.13 10.88
N PHE A 31 13.15 26.27 11.12
CA PHE A 31 12.17 26.84 10.20
C PHE A 31 12.76 27.14 8.81
N MET A 32 13.99 27.67 8.73
CA MET A 32 14.66 27.89 7.45
C MET A 32 14.93 26.57 6.72
N VAL A 33 15.32 25.52 7.43
CA VAL A 33 15.52 24.18 6.84
C VAL A 33 14.18 23.56 6.42
N HIS A 34 13.11 23.74 7.18
CA HIS A 34 11.76 23.33 6.76
C HIS A 34 11.34 24.02 5.45
N ILE A 35 11.60 25.32 5.28
CA ILE A 35 11.36 26.02 4.00
C ILE A 35 12.17 25.39 2.88
N LEU A 36 13.46 25.09 3.12
CA LEU A 36 14.31 24.43 2.13
C LEU A 36 13.74 23.07 1.71
N PHE A 37 13.37 22.21 2.65
CA PHE A 37 12.78 20.90 2.35
C PHE A 37 11.42 21.01 1.65
N PHE A 38 10.62 22.01 2.00
CA PHE A 38 9.39 22.31 1.27
C PHE A 38 9.68 22.66 -0.19
N ILE A 39 10.67 23.53 -0.45
CA ILE A 39 11.06 23.89 -1.82
C ILE A 39 11.57 22.65 -2.57
N ILE A 40 12.41 21.82 -1.95
CA ILE A 40 12.92 20.58 -2.54
C ILE A 40 11.76 19.65 -2.92
N GLY A 41 10.81 19.42 -2.01
CA GLY A 41 9.64 18.59 -2.30
C GLY A 41 8.73 19.19 -3.38
N TYR A 42 8.61 20.52 -3.44
CA TYR A 42 7.83 21.19 -4.49
C TYR A 42 8.44 21.01 -5.88
N ILE A 43 9.77 20.87 -5.98
CA ILE A 43 10.47 20.77 -7.27
C ILE A 43 10.93 19.34 -7.63
N SER A 44 10.84 18.37 -6.72
CA SER A 44 11.44 17.03 -6.88
C SER A 44 10.86 16.26 -8.06
N HIS A 45 9.55 16.34 -8.30
CA HIS A 45 8.86 15.65 -9.41
C HIS A 45 8.35 16.61 -10.49
N ILE A 46 9.11 17.68 -10.81
CA ILE A 46 8.76 18.59 -11.91
C ILE A 46 8.68 17.86 -13.25
N ASN A 47 9.58 16.90 -13.46
CA ASN A 47 9.58 16.07 -14.66
C ASN A 47 8.48 14.99 -14.54
N PRO A 48 7.48 14.95 -15.43
CA PRO A 48 6.43 13.92 -15.38
C PRO A 48 6.96 12.48 -15.39
N LYS A 49 8.14 12.25 -15.99
CA LYS A 49 8.78 10.92 -15.99
C LYS A 49 9.10 10.40 -14.59
N SER A 50 9.38 11.28 -13.62
CA SER A 50 9.60 10.85 -12.23
C SER A 50 8.30 10.49 -11.50
N LEU A 51 7.17 10.43 -12.19
CA LEU A 51 5.90 9.89 -11.69
C LEU A 51 5.51 8.58 -12.39
N GLN A 52 6.28 8.13 -13.39
CA GLN A 52 6.03 6.91 -14.17
C GLN A 52 6.68 5.67 -13.51
N THR A 53 6.79 5.68 -12.19
CA THR A 53 7.34 4.57 -11.40
C THR A 53 6.38 4.23 -10.28
N SER A 54 6.37 2.98 -9.84
CA SER A 54 5.57 2.59 -8.68
C SER A 54 6.11 3.22 -7.38
N ASN A 55 5.20 3.48 -6.43
CA ASN A 55 5.53 3.92 -5.07
C ASN A 55 6.28 5.26 -4.92
N VAL A 56 5.98 6.28 -5.73
CA VAL A 56 6.65 7.60 -5.69
C VAL A 56 6.58 8.31 -4.33
N THR A 57 5.62 7.95 -3.48
CA THR A 57 5.51 8.47 -2.11
C THR A 57 6.68 8.03 -1.21
N ASN A 58 7.38 6.95 -1.61
CA ASN A 58 8.56 6.42 -0.93
C ASN A 58 9.89 6.97 -1.47
N ASP A 59 9.90 7.75 -2.55
CA ASP A 59 11.13 8.26 -3.19
C ASP A 59 11.98 9.08 -2.23
N TYR A 60 11.33 9.77 -1.28
CA TYR A 60 12.01 10.46 -0.19
C TYR A 60 12.99 9.56 0.59
N PHE A 61 12.64 8.30 0.79
CA PHE A 61 13.45 7.30 1.50
C PHE A 61 14.42 6.56 0.57
N ASN A 62 14.06 6.38 -0.71
CA ASN A 62 14.84 5.59 -1.66
C ASN A 62 15.94 6.42 -2.37
N ASP A 63 15.66 7.67 -2.71
CA ASP A 63 16.55 8.51 -3.55
C ASP A 63 17.64 9.25 -2.75
N GLY A 64 17.90 8.83 -1.51
CA GLY A 64 18.94 9.40 -0.66
C GLY A 64 18.61 10.77 -0.05
N ILE A 65 17.44 11.36 -0.32
CA ILE A 65 16.99 12.61 0.33
C ILE A 65 16.92 12.45 1.85
N ILE A 66 16.49 11.27 2.33
CA ILE A 66 16.55 10.92 3.75
C ILE A 66 17.98 11.02 4.32
N LEU A 67 19.03 10.66 3.58
CA LEU A 67 20.41 10.78 4.06
C LEU A 67 20.81 12.24 4.23
N VAL A 68 20.43 13.10 3.29
CA VAL A 68 20.65 14.55 3.38
C VAL A 68 19.91 15.14 4.58
N HIS A 69 18.65 14.74 4.80
CA HIS A 69 17.91 15.08 6.02
C HIS A 69 18.71 14.68 7.26
N LEU A 70 19.08 13.40 7.38
CA LEU A 70 19.76 12.88 8.57
C LEU A 70 21.06 13.64 8.85
N ILE A 71 21.86 13.93 7.83
CA ILE A 71 23.10 14.72 7.97
C ILE A 71 22.80 16.11 8.51
N ILE A 72 21.83 16.82 7.92
CA ILE A 72 21.47 18.18 8.36
C ILE A 72 20.95 18.15 9.81
N SER A 73 20.08 17.20 10.14
CA SER A 73 19.54 17.03 11.49
C SER A 73 20.64 16.76 12.52
N ILE A 74 21.58 15.85 12.21
CA ILE A 74 22.71 15.53 13.09
C ILE A 74 23.59 16.77 13.28
N LEU A 75 23.96 17.47 12.21
CA LEU A 75 24.79 18.67 12.30
C LEU A 75 24.12 19.77 13.13
N MET A 76 22.81 19.98 12.94
CA MET A 76 22.03 20.92 13.74
C MET A 76 21.98 20.54 15.22
N ILE A 77 21.70 19.27 15.52
CA ILE A 77 21.63 18.78 16.91
C ILE A 77 23.01 18.84 17.58
N VAL A 78 24.08 18.42 16.90
CA VAL A 78 25.46 18.47 17.44
C VAL A 78 25.90 19.91 17.66
N GLY A 79 25.71 20.79 16.67
CA GLY A 79 26.03 22.22 16.81
C GLY A 79 25.26 22.88 17.96
N TRP A 80 23.98 22.54 18.10
CA TRP A 80 23.14 22.96 19.21
C TRP A 80 23.67 22.47 20.57
N LEU A 81 24.00 21.19 20.68
CA LEU A 81 24.55 20.60 21.90
C LEU A 81 25.85 21.31 22.32
N ILE A 82 26.76 21.58 21.39
CA ILE A 82 27.99 22.34 21.66
C ILE A 82 27.67 23.75 22.20
N MET A 83 26.77 24.48 21.55
CA MET A 83 26.38 25.84 21.98
C MET A 83 25.67 25.85 23.35
N MET A 84 24.84 24.85 23.60
CA MET A 84 24.13 24.69 24.86
C MET A 84 25.08 24.34 26.00
N PHE A 85 26.02 23.41 25.78
CA PHE A 85 26.98 22.99 26.82
C PHE A 85 28.08 24.01 27.08
N LYS A 86 28.42 24.87 26.12
CA LYS A 86 29.37 25.98 26.30
C LYS A 86 28.88 26.98 27.36
N ASN A 87 27.58 27.26 27.40
CA ASN A 87 26.97 28.16 28.38
C ASN A 87 26.55 27.39 29.64
N ASN A 88 27.53 26.82 30.34
CA ASN A 88 27.29 26.00 31.52
C ASN A 88 27.07 26.83 32.79
N ALA A 89 26.18 27.83 32.73
CA ALA A 89 25.82 28.69 33.87
C ALA A 89 25.23 27.90 35.07
N PHE A 90 25.01 26.58 34.90
CA PHE A 90 24.50 25.66 35.91
C PHE A 90 25.57 24.77 36.56
N LYS A 91 26.87 24.95 36.26
CA LYS A 91 27.94 24.28 37.03
C LYS A 91 28.00 24.74 38.49
N ASN A 92 27.36 25.86 38.85
CA ASN A 92 27.30 26.36 40.22
C ASN A 92 25.84 26.62 40.66
N PHE A 93 25.35 25.80 41.60
CA PHE A 93 24.36 26.10 42.65
C PHE A 93 23.09 26.94 42.34
N TYR A 94 22.55 26.96 41.13
CA TYR A 94 21.22 27.57 40.93
C TYR A 94 20.09 26.61 41.33
N PRO A 95 19.23 26.97 42.32
CA PRO A 95 18.04 26.17 42.65
C PRO A 95 17.05 26.22 41.47
N SER A 96 17.04 25.17 40.66
CA SER A 96 16.08 24.98 39.58
C SER A 96 14.77 24.40 40.13
N SER A 97 13.69 25.17 40.08
CA SER A 97 12.34 24.69 40.41
C SER A 97 11.89 23.54 39.50
N LYS A 98 10.98 22.69 39.98
CA LYS A 98 10.38 21.56 39.23
C LYS A 98 9.85 21.96 37.85
N GLY A 99 9.10 23.06 37.78
CA GLY A 99 8.58 23.59 36.51
C GLY A 99 9.67 24.02 35.53
N LYS A 100 10.77 24.60 36.02
CA LYS A 100 11.93 24.95 35.18
C LYS A 100 12.64 23.70 34.62
N LEU A 101 12.74 22.63 35.40
CA LEU A 101 13.33 21.36 34.95
C LEU A 101 12.47 20.71 33.85
N PHE A 102 11.16 20.60 34.08
CA PHE A 102 10.25 20.07 33.07
C PHE A 102 10.23 20.94 31.81
N SER A 103 10.22 22.27 31.97
CA SER A 103 10.31 23.21 30.85
C SER A 103 11.59 23.01 30.03
N GLN A 104 12.73 22.72 30.66
CA GLN A 104 13.97 22.41 29.92
C GLN A 104 13.86 21.12 29.12
N PHE A 105 13.34 20.04 29.72
CA PHE A 105 13.06 18.80 29.00
C PHE A 105 12.13 19.04 27.79
N PHE A 106 11.02 19.75 28.00
CA PHE A 106 10.07 20.05 26.93
C PHE A 106 10.70 20.89 25.82
N GLN A 107 11.58 21.84 26.15
CA GLN A 107 12.33 22.60 25.16
C GLN A 107 13.28 21.70 24.34
N TYR A 108 13.89 20.68 24.95
CA TYR A 108 14.71 19.70 24.22
C TYR A 108 13.89 18.88 23.25
N PHE A 109 12.74 18.40 23.71
CA PHE A 109 11.78 17.70 22.87
C PHE A 109 11.38 18.54 21.66
N VAL A 110 10.98 19.80 21.86
CA VAL A 110 10.58 20.71 20.78
C VAL A 110 11.72 20.97 19.79
N ILE A 111 12.94 21.22 20.28
CA ILE A 111 14.10 21.45 19.40
C ILE A 111 14.39 20.22 18.55
N ILE A 112 14.46 19.04 19.16
CA ILE A 112 14.76 17.81 18.44
C ILE A 112 13.64 17.50 17.44
N PHE A 113 12.38 17.62 17.87
CA PHE A 113 11.23 17.41 17.01
C PHE A 113 11.29 18.29 15.76
N VAL A 114 11.54 19.60 15.89
CA VAL A 114 11.72 20.48 14.73
C VAL A 114 12.92 20.07 13.88
N CYS A 115 14.03 19.63 14.49
CA CYS A 115 15.21 19.22 13.74
C CYS A 115 15.07 17.86 13.03
N THR A 116 14.10 17.02 13.39
CA THR A 116 13.93 15.69 12.80
C THR A 116 12.73 15.58 11.86
N THR A 117 11.94 16.63 11.69
CA THR A 117 10.62 16.56 11.02
C THR A 117 10.60 17.17 9.61
N PHE A 118 11.76 17.36 8.97
CA PHE A 118 11.82 17.97 7.63
C PHE A 118 11.10 17.16 6.54
N TYR A 119 10.90 15.85 6.74
CA TYR A 119 10.09 14.98 5.89
C TYR A 119 8.68 15.56 5.64
N PHE A 120 8.02 16.08 6.68
CA PHE A 120 6.67 16.63 6.53
C PHE A 120 6.66 17.85 5.62
N SER A 121 7.68 18.72 5.73
CA SER A 121 7.79 19.88 4.83
C SER A 121 8.01 19.46 3.38
N TYR A 122 8.86 18.46 3.15
CA TYR A 122 9.04 17.87 1.81
C TYR A 122 7.72 17.35 1.25
N MET A 123 7.00 16.50 2.00
CA MET A 123 5.75 15.91 1.53
C MET A 123 4.65 16.94 1.31
N ILE A 124 4.59 18.00 2.14
CA ILE A 124 3.67 19.13 1.91
C ILE A 124 4.02 19.84 0.60
N GLY A 125 5.30 20.09 0.32
CA GLY A 125 5.75 20.68 -0.94
C GLY A 125 5.38 19.81 -2.14
N PHE A 126 5.64 18.51 -2.05
CA PHE A 126 5.35 17.54 -3.11
C PHE A 126 3.85 17.43 -3.39
N LYS A 127 3.02 17.23 -2.35
CA LYS A 127 1.55 17.19 -2.49
C LYS A 127 1.01 18.52 -3.05
N MET A 128 1.57 19.67 -2.65
CA MET A 128 1.16 20.96 -3.18
C MET A 128 1.48 21.11 -4.67
N TYR A 129 2.68 20.68 -5.11
CA TYR A 129 3.03 20.68 -6.53
C TYR A 129 2.07 19.82 -7.35
N ILE A 130 1.80 18.58 -6.92
CA ILE A 130 0.90 17.66 -7.63
C ILE A 130 -0.53 18.22 -7.72
N ASN A 131 -1.06 18.77 -6.63
CA ASN A 131 -2.39 19.39 -6.62
C ASN A 131 -2.49 20.58 -7.59
N ASN A 132 -1.43 21.38 -7.71
CA ASN A 132 -1.41 22.53 -8.62
C ASN A 132 -1.18 22.13 -10.08
N LYS A 133 -0.30 21.16 -10.32
CA LYS A 133 0.12 20.74 -11.65
C LYS A 133 -0.92 19.85 -12.34
N TYR A 134 -1.64 19.04 -11.58
CA TYR A 134 -2.62 18.08 -12.08
C TYR A 134 -3.97 18.27 -11.36
N PRO A 135 -4.75 19.31 -11.68
CA PRO A 135 -6.03 19.56 -11.04
C PRO A 135 -7.02 18.40 -11.19
N ASP A 136 -7.82 18.13 -10.15
CA ASP A 136 -8.76 17.00 -10.11
C ASP A 136 -9.78 16.99 -11.25
N ALA A 137 -10.26 18.17 -11.68
CA ALA A 137 -11.23 18.27 -12.77
C ALA A 137 -10.60 17.87 -14.12
N GLU A 138 -9.40 18.40 -14.41
CA GLU A 138 -8.66 18.09 -15.64
C GLU A 138 -8.26 16.60 -15.67
N MET A 139 -7.82 16.04 -14.54
CA MET A 139 -7.45 14.63 -14.49
C MET A 139 -8.63 13.70 -14.75
N LYS A 140 -9.83 14.02 -14.26
CA LYS A 140 -11.03 13.23 -14.58
C LYS A 140 -11.36 13.23 -16.07
N GLU A 141 -11.26 14.38 -16.73
CA GLU A 141 -11.47 14.48 -18.18
C GLU A 141 -10.39 13.71 -18.95
N ASN A 142 -9.12 13.84 -18.54
CA ASN A 142 -8.02 13.10 -19.14
C ASN A 142 -8.19 11.58 -19.00
N ILE A 143 -8.57 11.11 -17.82
CA ILE A 143 -8.84 9.69 -17.55
C ILE A 143 -10.02 9.17 -18.40
N GLU A 144 -11.06 9.98 -18.64
CA GLU A 144 -12.14 9.58 -19.56
C GLU A 144 -11.63 9.38 -20.99
N VAL A 145 -10.79 10.29 -21.49
CA VAL A 145 -10.18 10.15 -22.82
C VAL A 145 -9.26 8.94 -22.88
N VAL A 146 -8.45 8.73 -21.84
CA VAL A 146 -7.56 7.56 -21.72
C VAL A 146 -8.35 6.25 -21.76
N ASN A 147 -9.39 6.12 -20.93
CA ASN A 147 -10.23 4.92 -20.92
C ASN A 147 -10.89 4.64 -22.27
N ARG A 148 -11.33 5.68 -22.99
CA ARG A 148 -11.91 5.55 -24.33
C ARG A 148 -10.87 5.20 -25.40
N GLY A 149 -9.66 5.76 -25.30
CA GLY A 149 -8.57 5.50 -26.22
C GLY A 149 -7.91 4.13 -26.02
N ASN A 150 -7.92 3.60 -24.79
CA ASN A 150 -7.32 2.32 -24.41
C ASN A 150 -7.79 1.15 -25.28
N ALA A 151 -9.08 1.17 -25.69
CA ALA A 151 -9.65 0.17 -26.58
C ALA A 151 -8.86 -0.02 -27.88
N PHE A 152 -8.13 1.01 -28.32
CA PHE A 152 -7.43 1.01 -29.60
C PHE A 152 -5.93 0.74 -29.49
N LEU A 153 -5.39 0.53 -28.28
CA LEU A 153 -3.97 0.19 -28.10
C LEU A 153 -3.63 -1.21 -28.61
N SER A 154 -4.54 -2.18 -28.56
CA SER A 154 -4.31 -3.54 -29.11
C SER A 154 -3.02 -4.19 -28.60
N GLN A 155 -2.76 -4.10 -27.29
CA GLN A 155 -1.55 -4.61 -26.64
C GLN A 155 -1.72 -6.00 -26.01
N ASN A 156 -2.97 -6.41 -25.79
CA ASN A 156 -3.32 -7.75 -25.30
C ASN A 156 -4.51 -8.27 -26.11
N LEU A 157 -4.31 -9.37 -26.84
CA LEU A 157 -5.34 -9.96 -27.71
C LEU A 157 -6.55 -10.49 -26.94
N GLU A 158 -6.36 -10.93 -25.68
CA GLU A 158 -7.43 -11.47 -24.83
C GLU A 158 -8.51 -10.42 -24.55
N LEU A 159 -8.18 -9.14 -24.55
CA LEU A 159 -9.15 -8.08 -24.29
C LEU A 159 -10.15 -7.87 -25.45
N TYR A 160 -9.97 -8.54 -26.58
CA TYR A 160 -10.76 -8.37 -27.81
C TYR A 160 -11.63 -9.59 -28.15
N THR A 161 -11.74 -10.53 -27.23
CA THR A 161 -12.52 -11.77 -27.35
C THR A 161 -13.98 -11.58 -26.94
N LEU A 162 -14.86 -12.46 -27.44
CA LEU A 162 -16.31 -12.34 -27.26
C LEU A 162 -16.77 -12.35 -25.78
N ASP A 163 -16.06 -13.05 -24.89
CA ASP A 163 -16.36 -13.08 -23.46
C ASP A 163 -16.19 -11.73 -22.76
N ASN A 164 -15.39 -10.81 -23.32
CA ASN A 164 -15.22 -9.45 -22.81
C ASN A 164 -16.37 -8.51 -23.20
N ARG A 165 -17.27 -8.92 -24.10
CA ARG A 165 -18.32 -8.05 -24.64
C ARG A 165 -19.43 -7.81 -23.62
N LEU A 166 -19.76 -6.55 -23.37
CA LEU A 166 -20.79 -6.13 -22.41
C LEU A 166 -21.91 -5.25 -23.01
N SER A 167 -21.76 -4.84 -24.27
CA SER A 167 -22.69 -3.97 -25.00
C SER A 167 -22.91 -4.51 -26.43
N PRO A 168 -24.14 -4.41 -26.98
CA PRO A 168 -25.36 -3.83 -26.40
C PRO A 168 -26.01 -4.68 -25.28
N LYS A 169 -27.14 -4.18 -24.74
CA LYS A 169 -27.83 -4.66 -23.54
C LYS A 169 -28.09 -6.17 -23.38
N PRO A 170 -28.22 -7.05 -24.40
CA PRO A 170 -28.26 -8.47 -24.10
C PRO A 170 -26.96 -8.94 -23.42
N PHE A 171 -25.77 -8.56 -23.92
CA PHE A 171 -24.50 -9.07 -23.40
C PHE A 171 -24.29 -8.79 -21.91
N TYR A 172 -24.64 -7.60 -21.43
CA TYR A 172 -24.50 -7.23 -20.00
C TYR A 172 -25.19 -8.21 -19.04
N ASN A 173 -26.35 -8.75 -19.44
CA ASN A 173 -27.19 -9.62 -18.62
C ASN A 173 -26.94 -11.11 -18.86
N LEU A 174 -26.15 -11.46 -19.88
CA LEU A 174 -25.87 -12.85 -20.23
C LEU A 174 -24.63 -13.35 -19.51
N TYR A 175 -24.58 -14.65 -19.31
CA TYR A 175 -23.39 -15.39 -18.91
C TYR A 175 -22.69 -15.91 -20.16
N CYS A 176 -21.39 -15.69 -20.30
CA CYS A 176 -20.60 -16.27 -21.39
C CYS A 176 -19.87 -17.52 -20.88
N GLU A 177 -20.34 -18.71 -21.27
CA GLU A 177 -19.64 -19.96 -20.99
C GLU A 177 -18.47 -20.12 -21.95
N THR A 178 -17.27 -20.32 -21.40
CA THR A 178 -16.04 -20.57 -22.15
C THR A 178 -15.46 -21.96 -21.90
N ASN A 179 -15.94 -22.67 -20.87
CA ASN A 179 -15.50 -24.03 -20.61
C ASN A 179 -16.16 -25.01 -21.60
N ILE A 180 -15.37 -25.56 -22.51
CA ILE A 180 -15.83 -26.46 -23.59
C ILE A 180 -16.60 -27.68 -23.08
N LYS A 181 -16.27 -28.18 -21.88
CA LYS A 181 -16.94 -29.34 -21.26
C LYS A 181 -18.38 -29.00 -20.83
N LYS A 182 -18.71 -27.70 -20.70
CA LYS A 182 -20.02 -27.19 -20.26
C LYS A 182 -20.87 -26.58 -21.38
N VAL A 183 -20.36 -26.55 -22.61
CA VAL A 183 -21.06 -25.98 -23.77
C VAL A 183 -22.03 -27.00 -24.37
N ASP A 184 -23.30 -26.60 -24.51
CA ASP A 184 -24.31 -27.41 -25.21
C ASP A 184 -24.11 -27.31 -26.73
N ARG A 185 -23.50 -28.34 -27.32
CA ARG A 185 -23.21 -28.45 -28.77
C ARG A 185 -24.46 -28.53 -29.65
N THR A 186 -25.63 -28.81 -29.08
CA THR A 186 -26.90 -28.86 -29.84
C THR A 186 -27.52 -27.48 -30.05
N LYS A 187 -27.05 -26.48 -29.30
CA LYS A 187 -27.54 -25.10 -29.34
C LYS A 187 -26.50 -24.18 -29.98
N LYS A 188 -26.86 -22.91 -30.15
CA LYS A 188 -25.94 -21.93 -30.75
C LYS A 188 -24.72 -21.71 -29.84
N TYR A 189 -23.54 -21.80 -30.44
CA TYR A 189 -22.26 -21.39 -29.88
C TYR A 189 -21.45 -20.67 -30.97
N PHE A 190 -20.40 -19.97 -30.55
CA PHE A 190 -19.44 -19.27 -31.40
C PHE A 190 -18.06 -19.86 -31.16
N VAL A 191 -17.24 -19.94 -32.21
CA VAL A 191 -15.91 -20.52 -32.11
C VAL A 191 -14.91 -19.66 -32.87
N PHE A 192 -13.80 -19.35 -32.22
CA PHE A 192 -12.66 -18.73 -32.88
C PHE A 192 -11.38 -19.47 -32.50
N TYR A 193 -10.81 -20.20 -33.45
CA TYR A 193 -9.69 -21.11 -33.24
C TYR A 193 -9.99 -22.09 -32.10
N ASP A 194 -9.42 -21.89 -30.92
CA ASP A 194 -9.55 -22.71 -29.71
C ASP A 194 -10.51 -22.13 -28.66
N ARG A 195 -11.05 -20.94 -28.91
CA ARG A 195 -11.98 -20.27 -28.00
C ARG A 195 -13.41 -20.58 -28.38
N VAL A 196 -14.17 -21.08 -27.43
CA VAL A 196 -15.60 -21.39 -27.59
C VAL A 196 -16.40 -20.48 -26.69
N TYR A 197 -17.50 -19.93 -27.21
CA TYR A 197 -18.37 -19.01 -26.47
C TYR A 197 -19.83 -19.44 -26.59
N GLN A 198 -20.50 -19.61 -25.46
CA GLN A 198 -21.94 -19.84 -25.43
C GLN A 198 -22.62 -18.90 -24.44
N TYR A 199 -23.53 -18.07 -24.95
CA TYR A 199 -24.25 -17.10 -24.12
C TYR A 199 -25.51 -17.72 -23.53
N ASN A 200 -25.63 -17.63 -22.21
CA ASN A 200 -26.73 -18.17 -21.45
C ASN A 200 -27.47 -17.03 -20.73
N SER A 201 -28.79 -17.08 -20.73
CA SER A 201 -29.59 -16.33 -19.76
C SER A 201 -29.39 -16.93 -18.37
N VAL A 202 -29.52 -16.09 -17.36
CA VAL A 202 -29.38 -16.50 -15.96
C VAL A 202 -30.69 -16.33 -15.21
N TYR A 203 -30.91 -17.16 -14.20
CA TYR A 203 -31.91 -16.95 -13.16
C TYR A 203 -31.25 -16.95 -11.79
N SER A 204 -31.88 -16.35 -10.80
CA SER A 204 -31.29 -16.24 -9.46
C SER A 204 -32.18 -16.75 -8.33
N LYS A 205 -31.53 -17.12 -7.22
CA LYS A 205 -32.15 -17.52 -5.96
C LYS A 205 -31.42 -16.89 -4.78
N THR A 206 -32.17 -16.19 -3.93
CA THR A 206 -31.58 -15.54 -2.75
C THR A 206 -31.67 -16.44 -1.52
N SER A 207 -30.56 -16.61 -0.83
CA SER A 207 -30.44 -17.28 0.46
C SER A 207 -30.27 -16.28 1.60
N TYR A 208 -30.91 -16.59 2.72
CA TYR A 208 -30.76 -15.89 4.00
C TYR A 208 -30.18 -16.80 5.08
N LYS A 209 -29.86 -18.06 4.74
CA LYS A 209 -29.40 -19.08 5.67
C LYS A 209 -27.89 -19.25 5.54
N LYS A 210 -27.22 -19.43 6.68
CA LYS A 210 -25.77 -19.69 6.73
C LYS A 210 -25.46 -21.06 7.28
N ASN A 211 -24.35 -21.65 6.84
CA ASN A 211 -23.78 -22.87 7.41
C ASN A 211 -23.06 -22.56 8.74
N LYS A 212 -22.41 -23.58 9.33
CA LYS A 212 -21.67 -23.43 10.59
C LYS A 212 -20.46 -22.48 10.45
N ASP A 213 -19.94 -22.38 9.23
CA ASP A 213 -18.77 -21.57 8.87
C ASP A 213 -19.17 -20.12 8.48
N LYS A 214 -20.44 -19.73 8.73
CA LYS A 214 -21.02 -18.40 8.47
C LYS A 214 -21.12 -18.03 6.97
N GLU A 215 -21.00 -18.99 6.06
CA GLU A 215 -21.21 -18.80 4.62
C GLU A 215 -22.67 -19.04 4.24
N PHE A 216 -23.21 -18.33 3.25
CA PHE A 216 -24.58 -18.59 2.82
C PHE A 216 -24.68 -19.91 2.06
N ILE A 217 -25.78 -20.62 2.30
CA ILE A 217 -26.04 -21.89 1.62
C ILE A 217 -26.89 -21.66 0.36
N VAL A 218 -26.57 -22.39 -0.70
CA VAL A 218 -27.40 -22.46 -1.90
C VAL A 218 -28.85 -22.85 -1.52
N PRO A 219 -29.88 -22.11 -1.98
CA PRO A 219 -31.27 -22.43 -1.72
C PRO A 219 -31.73 -23.78 -2.30
N GLU A 220 -32.78 -24.36 -1.72
CA GLU A 220 -33.46 -25.54 -2.29
C GLU A 220 -34.47 -25.11 -3.37
N PRO A 221 -34.69 -25.92 -4.44
CA PRO A 221 -34.14 -27.26 -4.68
C PRO A 221 -32.77 -27.29 -5.39
N GLU A 222 -32.21 -26.14 -5.77
CA GLU A 222 -30.96 -26.07 -6.55
C GLU A 222 -29.81 -26.82 -5.87
N LYS A 223 -29.74 -26.75 -4.54
CA LYS A 223 -28.75 -27.48 -3.74
C LYS A 223 -28.93 -29.00 -3.82
N THR A 224 -30.14 -29.53 -3.62
CA THR A 224 -30.40 -30.98 -3.71
C THR A 224 -30.28 -31.52 -5.13
N GLU A 225 -30.57 -30.69 -6.13
CA GLU A 225 -30.38 -31.02 -7.56
C GLU A 225 -28.91 -30.88 -8.01
N ASN A 226 -28.00 -30.50 -7.10
CA ASN A 226 -26.59 -30.24 -7.37
C ASN A 226 -26.37 -29.30 -8.57
N LYS A 227 -27.22 -28.26 -8.68
CA LYS A 227 -27.08 -27.27 -9.76
C LYS A 227 -25.85 -26.42 -9.54
N GLU A 228 -25.07 -26.29 -10.61
CA GLU A 228 -23.88 -25.46 -10.66
C GLU A 228 -24.24 -23.97 -10.48
N VAL A 229 -23.72 -23.36 -9.40
CA VAL A 229 -23.71 -21.91 -9.22
C VAL A 229 -22.66 -21.34 -10.16
N ILE A 230 -23.05 -20.34 -10.95
CA ILE A 230 -22.11 -19.70 -11.87
C ILE A 230 -21.37 -18.55 -11.18
N TYR A 231 -22.12 -17.75 -10.43
CA TYR A 231 -21.63 -16.69 -9.57
C TYR A 231 -22.70 -16.37 -8.52
N SER A 232 -22.31 -15.65 -7.48
CA SER A 232 -23.23 -15.16 -6.47
C SER A 232 -23.00 -13.68 -6.16
N GLU A 233 -24.01 -13.00 -5.64
CA GLU A 233 -23.94 -11.61 -5.20
C GLU A 233 -24.32 -11.51 -3.74
N THR A 234 -23.40 -11.09 -2.87
CA THR A 234 -23.71 -10.82 -1.47
C THR A 234 -24.27 -9.42 -1.27
N ASN A 235 -25.29 -9.36 -0.43
CA ASN A 235 -25.84 -8.11 0.10
C ASN A 235 -25.43 -8.02 1.57
N ASP A 236 -24.21 -7.52 1.77
CA ASP A 236 -23.51 -7.49 3.05
C ASP A 236 -23.55 -8.88 3.73
N ASN A 237 -23.70 -8.89 5.05
CA ASN A 237 -23.85 -10.09 5.86
C ASN A 237 -25.32 -10.59 5.95
N LYS A 238 -26.25 -10.07 5.14
CA LYS A 238 -27.70 -10.32 5.27
C LYS A 238 -28.23 -11.41 4.36
N SER A 239 -27.80 -11.44 3.10
CA SER A 239 -28.24 -12.43 2.12
C SER A 239 -27.23 -12.60 0.99
N GLU A 240 -27.28 -13.73 0.31
CA GLU A 240 -26.51 -13.98 -0.91
C GLU A 240 -27.45 -14.46 -2.02
N THR A 241 -27.31 -13.88 -3.21
CA THR A 241 -28.10 -14.20 -4.38
C THR A 241 -27.27 -15.02 -5.35
N PHE A 242 -27.61 -16.30 -5.51
CA PHE A 242 -26.91 -17.25 -6.38
C PHE A 242 -27.52 -17.22 -7.78
N TYR A 243 -26.68 -17.22 -8.82
CA TYR A 243 -27.08 -17.20 -10.22
C TYR A 243 -26.75 -18.52 -10.93
N PHE A 244 -27.68 -18.98 -11.75
CA PHE A 244 -27.65 -20.29 -12.41
C PHE A 244 -27.91 -20.16 -13.91
N LYS A 245 -27.36 -21.07 -14.72
CA LYS A 245 -27.58 -21.11 -16.17
C LYS A 245 -29.03 -21.50 -16.45
N LYS A 246 -29.65 -20.82 -17.42
CA LYS A 246 -31.02 -21.09 -17.85
C LYS A 246 -31.09 -21.60 -19.29
N ASP A 247 -31.25 -20.68 -20.23
CA ASP A 247 -31.45 -20.95 -21.64
C ASP A 247 -30.31 -20.33 -22.46
N VAL A 248 -29.80 -21.05 -23.46
CA VAL A 248 -28.85 -20.51 -24.44
C VAL A 248 -29.56 -19.45 -25.29
N VAL A 249 -28.93 -18.29 -25.44
CA VAL A 249 -29.45 -17.14 -26.16
C VAL A 249 -28.64 -16.92 -27.43
N ASP A 250 -29.33 -16.93 -28.57
CA ASP A 250 -28.69 -16.61 -29.85
C ASP A 250 -28.49 -15.09 -30.00
N VAL A 251 -27.22 -14.67 -29.93
CA VAL A 251 -26.78 -13.29 -30.10
C VAL A 251 -26.15 -13.02 -31.47
N SER A 252 -26.34 -13.91 -32.46
CA SER A 252 -25.72 -13.81 -33.79
C SER A 252 -26.00 -12.49 -34.49
N GLN A 253 -27.19 -11.91 -34.29
CA GLN A 253 -27.57 -10.61 -34.86
C GLN A 253 -26.65 -9.45 -34.43
N TYR A 254 -25.92 -9.60 -33.32
CA TYR A 254 -25.00 -8.59 -32.79
C TYR A 254 -23.52 -8.90 -33.07
N ILE A 255 -23.19 -10.11 -33.51
CA ILE A 255 -21.81 -10.57 -33.74
C ILE A 255 -21.53 -10.54 -35.24
N LYS A 256 -20.75 -9.53 -35.66
CA LYS A 256 -20.30 -9.39 -37.07
C LYS A 256 -19.08 -10.26 -37.38
N TYR A 257 -18.24 -10.51 -36.37
CA TYR A 257 -17.00 -11.28 -36.45
C TYR A 257 -16.74 -11.97 -35.12
N GLU A 258 -16.37 -13.25 -35.17
CA GLU A 258 -16.22 -14.12 -33.99
C GLU A 258 -14.80 -14.05 -33.39
N GLY A 259 -13.82 -13.52 -34.14
CA GLY A 259 -12.44 -13.33 -33.65
C GLY A 259 -12.23 -12.00 -32.94
N PHE A 260 -10.97 -11.57 -32.87
CA PHE A 260 -10.59 -10.32 -32.18
C PHE A 260 -11.25 -9.10 -32.81
N SER A 261 -12.09 -8.40 -32.05
CA SER A 261 -12.81 -7.21 -32.51
C SER A 261 -12.79 -6.10 -31.47
N PHE A 262 -12.66 -4.85 -31.93
CA PHE A 262 -12.79 -3.67 -31.07
C PHE A 262 -14.19 -3.54 -30.43
N TYR A 263 -15.22 -4.19 -30.99
CA TYR A 263 -16.56 -4.26 -30.37
C TYR A 263 -16.60 -5.08 -29.09
N ASN A 264 -15.62 -5.95 -28.88
CA ASN A 264 -15.58 -6.84 -27.73
C ASN A 264 -14.84 -6.22 -26.53
N PHE A 265 -14.12 -5.12 -26.74
CA PHE A 265 -13.29 -4.50 -25.72
C PHE A 265 -14.10 -3.80 -24.63
N SER A 266 -13.88 -4.17 -23.37
CA SER A 266 -14.55 -3.56 -22.21
C SER A 266 -13.61 -3.14 -21.09
N GLU A 267 -12.29 -3.28 -21.25
CA GLU A 267 -11.34 -3.05 -20.15
C GLU A 267 -11.30 -1.58 -19.68
N LEU A 268 -11.34 -1.39 -18.37
CA LEU A 268 -11.18 -0.07 -17.75
C LEU A 268 -9.70 0.15 -17.49
N PHE A 269 -9.10 1.14 -18.13
CA PHE A 269 -7.66 1.41 -18.00
C PHE A 269 -7.30 1.92 -16.60
N TYR A 270 -8.07 2.91 -16.12
CA TYR A 270 -7.81 3.56 -14.84
C TYR A 270 -9.09 4.17 -14.26
N GLU A 271 -9.21 4.12 -12.93
CA GLU A 271 -10.27 4.79 -12.19
C GLU A 271 -9.68 5.82 -11.23
N TYR A 272 -10.22 7.04 -11.31
CA TYR A 272 -9.83 8.15 -10.46
C TYR A 272 -10.17 7.91 -8.99
N LYS A 273 -9.19 8.07 -8.10
CA LYS A 273 -9.29 7.88 -6.64
C LYS A 273 -9.89 6.54 -6.23
N SER A 274 -9.53 5.47 -6.93
CA SER A 274 -9.90 4.13 -6.48
C SER A 274 -9.02 3.66 -5.32
N GLU A 275 -9.62 2.96 -4.36
CA GLU A 275 -8.91 2.20 -3.33
C GLU A 275 -8.31 0.88 -3.88
N HIS A 276 -8.65 0.53 -5.13
CA HIS A 276 -8.25 -0.71 -5.79
C HIS A 276 -7.19 -0.45 -6.86
N TYR A 277 -6.01 -1.03 -6.66
CA TYR A 277 -4.84 -0.85 -7.54
C TYR A 277 -4.80 -1.84 -8.71
N ASP A 278 -5.53 -2.95 -8.62
CA ASP A 278 -5.51 -4.02 -9.64
C ASP A 278 -6.82 -4.11 -10.43
N TYR A 279 -6.87 -3.34 -11.52
CA TYR A 279 -7.83 -3.46 -12.61
C TYR A 279 -7.34 -4.49 -13.65
N SER A 280 -6.94 -5.67 -13.19
CA SER A 280 -6.70 -6.79 -14.09
C SER A 280 -7.98 -7.17 -14.84
N ALA A 281 -7.84 -7.97 -15.91
CA ALA A 281 -8.97 -8.51 -16.65
C ALA A 281 -9.82 -9.39 -15.72
N ILE A 282 -10.74 -8.76 -14.97
CA ILE A 282 -11.63 -9.48 -14.06
C ILE A 282 -12.62 -10.22 -14.93
N ASN A 283 -12.44 -11.54 -14.98
CA ASN A 283 -13.47 -12.43 -15.43
C ASN A 283 -14.55 -12.48 -14.32
N TYR A 284 -15.63 -11.71 -14.51
CA TYR A 284 -16.77 -11.66 -13.56
C TYR A 284 -17.39 -13.02 -13.29
N TYR A 285 -17.09 -13.99 -14.14
CA TYR A 285 -17.63 -15.33 -14.14
C TYR A 285 -16.69 -16.36 -13.49
N ASP A 286 -15.42 -16.01 -13.27
CA ASP A 286 -14.42 -16.89 -12.65
C ASP A 286 -14.33 -16.67 -11.13
N LYS A 287 -14.75 -15.48 -10.68
CA LYS A 287 -14.98 -15.21 -9.26
C LYS A 287 -16.31 -15.86 -8.88
N ASN A 288 -16.24 -17.06 -8.29
CA ASN A 288 -17.39 -17.79 -7.72
C ASN A 288 -18.28 -16.92 -6.79
N HIS A 289 -17.76 -15.79 -6.32
CA HIS A 289 -18.46 -14.76 -5.56
C HIS A 289 -18.18 -13.36 -6.14
N ILE A 290 -19.24 -12.62 -6.48
CA ILE A 290 -19.21 -11.22 -6.94
C ILE A 290 -19.71 -10.33 -5.80
N ASP A 291 -18.92 -9.36 -5.38
CA ASP A 291 -19.35 -8.33 -4.41
C ASP A 291 -19.86 -7.06 -5.11
N TYR A 292 -20.30 -6.10 -4.31
CA TYR A 292 -20.77 -4.78 -4.76
C TYR A 292 -19.74 -4.03 -5.63
N GLU A 293 -18.45 -4.13 -5.32
CA GLU A 293 -17.39 -3.41 -6.01
C GLU A 293 -17.13 -3.98 -7.40
N ASN A 294 -17.15 -5.31 -7.52
CA ASN A 294 -17.08 -6.00 -8.80
C ASN A 294 -18.29 -5.62 -9.70
N LEU A 295 -19.50 -5.51 -9.14
CA LEU A 295 -20.68 -5.05 -9.90
C LEU A 295 -20.52 -3.61 -10.40
N LEU A 296 -19.99 -2.72 -9.57
CA LEU A 296 -19.72 -1.34 -9.96
C LEU A 296 -18.68 -1.27 -11.08
N LEU A 297 -17.64 -2.12 -11.01
CA LEU A 297 -16.66 -2.23 -12.08
C LEU A 297 -17.27 -2.77 -13.37
N LYS A 298 -18.13 -3.79 -13.31
CA LYS A 298 -18.84 -4.34 -14.49
C LYS A 298 -19.64 -3.26 -15.20
N LYS A 299 -20.31 -2.40 -14.44
CA LYS A 299 -21.05 -1.25 -14.97
C LYS A 299 -20.13 -0.25 -15.68
N LYS A 300 -18.94 0.03 -15.14
CA LYS A 300 -17.95 0.93 -15.76
C LYS A 300 -17.36 0.32 -17.03
N LYS A 301 -16.97 -0.95 -17.02
CA LYS A 301 -16.50 -1.69 -18.20
C LYS A 301 -17.57 -1.74 -19.31
N ALA A 302 -18.83 -1.95 -18.94
CA ALA A 302 -19.95 -1.90 -19.88
C ALA A 302 -20.13 -0.52 -20.52
N GLU A 303 -19.92 0.55 -19.76
CA GLU A 303 -19.97 1.91 -20.27
C GLU A 303 -18.82 2.22 -21.24
N VAL A 304 -17.61 1.73 -20.96
CA VAL A 304 -16.47 1.78 -21.91
C VAL A 304 -16.83 1.05 -23.20
N ASN A 305 -17.28 -0.20 -23.11
CA ASN A 305 -17.66 -0.99 -24.28
C ASN A 305 -18.80 -0.35 -25.09
N ARG A 306 -19.81 0.22 -24.42
CA ARG A 306 -20.89 0.98 -25.08
C ARG A 306 -20.37 2.18 -25.85
N LYS A 307 -19.55 3.02 -25.23
CA LYS A 307 -18.97 4.21 -25.88
C LYS A 307 -18.05 3.82 -27.05
N THR A 308 -17.30 2.73 -26.93
CA THR A 308 -16.47 2.18 -28.01
C THR A 308 -17.36 1.73 -29.17
N ALA A 309 -18.37 0.89 -28.90
CA ALA A 309 -19.31 0.42 -29.93
C ALA A 309 -20.02 1.58 -30.65
N GLU A 310 -20.51 2.58 -29.93
CA GLU A 310 -21.14 3.77 -30.51
C GLU A 310 -20.19 4.59 -31.40
N LEU A 311 -18.90 4.67 -31.04
CA LEU A 311 -17.90 5.32 -31.88
C LEU A 311 -17.67 4.54 -33.18
N LEU A 312 -17.58 3.21 -33.10
CA LEU A 312 -17.40 2.33 -34.26
C LEU A 312 -18.63 2.34 -35.18
N ASP A 313 -19.84 2.34 -34.61
CA ASP A 313 -21.11 2.33 -35.34
C ASP A 313 -21.34 3.60 -36.16
N LYS A 314 -20.77 4.74 -35.75
CA LYS A 314 -20.75 5.97 -36.57
C LYS A 314 -19.99 5.79 -37.88
N ASN A 315 -19.14 4.77 -37.97
CA ASN A 315 -18.35 4.43 -39.15
C ASN A 315 -17.54 5.62 -39.72
N ASN A 316 -17.05 6.49 -38.83
CA ASN A 316 -16.35 7.72 -39.20
C ASN A 316 -14.91 7.70 -38.69
N ALA A 317 -13.96 7.48 -39.60
CA ALA A 317 -12.52 7.44 -39.27
C ALA A 317 -12.02 8.74 -38.61
N VAL A 318 -12.61 9.90 -38.95
CA VAL A 318 -12.21 11.21 -38.40
C VAL A 318 -12.54 11.31 -36.90
N GLU A 319 -13.64 10.72 -36.45
CA GLU A 319 -14.00 10.72 -35.03
C GLU A 319 -13.08 9.81 -34.22
N VAL A 320 -12.64 8.69 -34.80
CA VAL A 320 -11.61 7.83 -34.20
C VAL A 320 -10.28 8.60 -34.12
N GLU A 321 -9.82 9.18 -35.22
CA GLU A 321 -8.59 10.00 -35.26
C GLU A 321 -8.63 11.14 -34.22
N LYS A 322 -9.76 11.80 -34.05
CA LYS A 322 -9.95 12.87 -33.06
C LYS A 322 -9.75 12.37 -31.63
N LEU A 323 -10.35 11.23 -31.27
CA LEU A 323 -10.17 10.61 -29.96
C LEU A 323 -8.70 10.23 -29.72
N LEU A 324 -8.07 9.58 -30.70
CA LEU A 324 -6.66 9.16 -30.61
C LEU A 324 -5.71 10.37 -30.53
N SER A 325 -6.03 11.47 -31.21
CA SER A 325 -5.28 12.73 -31.11
C SER A 325 -5.37 13.34 -29.71
N GLN A 326 -6.55 13.30 -29.09
CA GLN A 326 -6.72 13.75 -27.70
C GLN A 326 -5.94 12.86 -26.74
N PHE A 327 -5.98 11.55 -26.95
CA PHE A 327 -5.21 10.58 -26.17
C PHE A 327 -3.70 10.87 -26.25
N LEU A 328 -3.12 10.97 -27.45
CA LEU A 328 -1.69 11.24 -27.61
C LEU A 328 -1.27 12.63 -27.09
N LYS A 329 -2.16 13.62 -27.13
CA LYS A 329 -1.91 14.93 -26.50
C LYS A 329 -1.73 14.78 -24.98
N ILE A 330 -2.57 13.98 -24.33
CA ILE A 330 -2.47 13.66 -22.89
C ILE A 330 -1.18 12.88 -22.63
N SER A 331 -0.87 11.86 -23.43
CA SER A 331 0.38 11.10 -23.34
C SER A 331 1.61 12.00 -23.44
N THR A 332 1.58 13.00 -24.32
CA THR A 332 2.65 14.00 -24.46
C THR A 332 2.77 14.88 -23.22
N GLN A 333 1.64 15.33 -22.65
CA GLN A 333 1.62 16.12 -21.41
C GLN A 333 2.22 15.35 -20.22
N PHE A 334 1.99 14.04 -20.17
CA PHE A 334 2.54 13.16 -19.13
C PHE A 334 3.89 12.55 -19.50
N ALA A 335 4.48 12.94 -20.64
CA ALA A 335 5.76 12.46 -21.15
C ALA A 335 5.86 10.93 -21.33
N ILE A 336 4.75 10.28 -21.71
CA ILE A 336 4.69 8.83 -21.96
C ILE A 336 5.39 8.51 -23.28
N GLU A 337 6.36 7.59 -23.23
CA GLU A 337 7.11 7.20 -24.43
C GLU A 337 6.25 6.38 -25.40
N ASN A 338 6.24 6.82 -26.65
CA ASN A 338 5.56 6.15 -27.75
C ASN A 338 6.08 6.67 -29.10
N ASN A 339 5.75 5.98 -30.19
CA ASN A 339 6.00 6.44 -31.57
C ASN A 339 4.72 6.49 -32.42
N LEU A 340 3.56 6.62 -31.77
CA LEU A 340 2.26 6.62 -32.45
C LEU A 340 1.98 7.98 -33.12
N ASP A 341 1.32 7.91 -34.27
CA ASP A 341 0.72 9.05 -34.96
C ASP A 341 -0.79 8.81 -35.06
N ALA A 342 -1.61 9.76 -34.64
CA ALA A 342 -3.07 9.58 -34.55
C ALA A 342 -3.70 9.19 -35.90
N LYS A 343 -3.18 9.73 -37.00
CA LYS A 343 -3.68 9.46 -38.35
C LYS A 343 -3.29 8.05 -38.82
N GLN A 344 -2.06 7.59 -38.60
CA GLN A 344 -1.70 6.21 -38.91
C GLN A 344 -2.37 5.21 -37.96
N TRP A 345 -2.47 5.54 -36.68
CA TRP A 345 -3.13 4.72 -35.67
C TRP A 345 -4.62 4.52 -35.98
N SER A 346 -5.33 5.59 -36.35
CA SER A 346 -6.73 5.49 -36.76
C SER A 346 -6.93 4.59 -37.98
N LYS A 347 -5.99 4.56 -38.94
CA LYS A 347 -6.04 3.63 -40.09
C LYS A 347 -5.83 2.17 -39.69
N MET A 348 -5.02 1.91 -38.67
CA MET A 348 -4.84 0.55 -38.13
C MET A 348 -6.14 0.03 -37.50
N VAL A 349 -6.92 0.93 -36.89
CA VAL A 349 -8.21 0.63 -36.26
C VAL A 349 -9.35 0.54 -37.27
N TYR A 350 -9.36 1.43 -38.27
CA TYR A 350 -10.52 1.64 -39.14
C TYR A 350 -10.72 0.48 -40.14
N ALA A 351 -11.51 -0.50 -39.72
CA ALA A 351 -11.94 -1.64 -40.51
C ALA A 351 -13.48 -1.72 -40.52
N PRO A 352 -14.17 -0.92 -41.35
CA PRO A 352 -15.60 -0.61 -41.20
C PRO A 352 -16.58 -1.78 -41.38
N GLN A 353 -16.10 -2.94 -41.86
CA GLN A 353 -16.91 -4.15 -42.02
C GLN A 353 -17.19 -4.84 -40.67
N ASP A 354 -16.14 -5.04 -39.87
CA ASP A 354 -16.14 -5.89 -38.69
C ASP A 354 -15.38 -5.30 -37.50
N PHE A 355 -14.62 -4.23 -37.73
CA PHE A 355 -13.64 -3.66 -36.82
C PHE A 355 -12.75 -4.75 -36.18
N LYS A 356 -12.33 -5.72 -36.99
CA LYS A 356 -11.40 -6.76 -36.56
C LYS A 356 -10.04 -6.15 -36.19
N VAL A 357 -9.42 -6.67 -35.14
CA VAL A 357 -8.07 -6.25 -34.73
C VAL A 357 -7.05 -6.90 -35.68
N ARG A 358 -6.42 -6.06 -36.51
CA ARG A 358 -5.46 -6.50 -37.54
C ARG A 358 -4.01 -6.20 -37.20
N TYR A 359 -3.79 -5.26 -36.30
CA TYR A 359 -2.49 -4.72 -35.97
C TYR A 359 -2.39 -4.65 -34.46
N PHE A 360 -1.25 -5.05 -33.91
CA PHE A 360 -0.98 -4.98 -32.47
C PHE A 360 0.16 -4.02 -32.21
N ILE A 361 0.06 -3.26 -31.12
CA ILE A 361 1.06 -2.27 -30.70
C ILE A 361 1.89 -2.88 -29.57
N LYS A 362 3.19 -2.63 -29.56
CA LYS A 362 4.08 -3.11 -28.50
C LYS A 362 3.84 -2.35 -27.19
N LYS A 363 3.97 -3.02 -26.05
CA LYS A 363 3.86 -2.41 -24.71
C LYS A 363 5.04 -1.50 -24.34
N TYR A 364 6.19 -1.71 -24.96
CA TYR A 364 7.42 -0.96 -24.71
C TYR A 364 8.27 -0.95 -25.98
N LYS A 365 9.31 -0.11 -25.99
CA LYS A 365 10.29 -0.08 -27.07
C LYS A 365 11.37 -1.14 -26.82
N PRO A 366 11.48 -2.20 -27.65
CA PRO A 366 12.53 -3.19 -27.48
C PRO A 366 13.93 -2.58 -27.59
N ILE A 367 14.87 -3.10 -26.80
CA ILE A 367 16.28 -2.75 -26.94
C ILE A 367 16.75 -3.12 -28.35
N ARG A 368 17.61 -2.29 -28.94
CA ARG A 368 18.11 -2.50 -30.30
C ARG A 368 18.74 -3.89 -30.45
N GLY A 369 18.15 -4.70 -31.32
CA GLY A 369 18.61 -6.06 -31.60
C GLY A 369 17.97 -7.16 -30.75
N GLN A 370 17.06 -6.82 -29.83
CA GLN A 370 16.23 -7.79 -29.11
C GLN A 370 14.87 -7.95 -29.81
N GLU A 371 14.37 -9.18 -29.81
CA GLU A 371 13.00 -9.47 -30.21
C GLU A 371 12.02 -8.96 -29.15
N TYR A 372 10.86 -8.47 -29.59
CA TYR A 372 9.82 -8.06 -28.65
C TYR A 372 9.24 -9.27 -27.94
N ASN A 373 9.30 -9.27 -26.62
CA ASN A 373 8.63 -10.25 -25.79
C ASN A 373 7.37 -9.62 -25.15
N PRO A 374 6.15 -10.05 -25.52
CA PRO A 374 4.91 -9.53 -24.94
C PRO A 374 4.73 -9.86 -23.44
N ASP A 375 5.44 -10.88 -22.96
CA ASP A 375 5.39 -11.39 -21.59
C ASP A 375 6.51 -10.80 -20.71
N ASN A 376 7.45 -10.06 -21.32
CA ASN A 376 8.47 -9.34 -20.57
C ASN A 376 7.84 -8.08 -19.98
N SER A 377 7.51 -8.11 -18.69
CA SER A 377 7.32 -6.89 -17.91
C SER A 377 8.71 -6.41 -17.49
N GLU A 378 9.09 -5.19 -17.87
CA GLU A 378 10.41 -4.60 -17.54
C GLU A 378 10.62 -4.36 -16.01
N TYR A 379 9.76 -4.91 -15.13
CA TYR A 379 9.71 -4.57 -13.70
C TYR A 379 9.44 -5.73 -12.72
N TYR A 380 9.85 -6.96 -13.03
CA TYR A 380 9.92 -8.03 -12.02
C TYR A 380 11.32 -8.66 -11.97
N ASP A 381 12.15 -8.11 -11.09
CA ASP A 381 13.26 -8.84 -10.47
C ASP A 381 12.70 -9.51 -9.19
N ASP A 382 12.86 -10.83 -9.12
CA ASP A 382 12.56 -11.78 -8.04
C ASP A 382 11.10 -12.25 -7.76
N ALA A 383 10.95 -13.56 -7.95
CA ALA A 383 9.98 -14.51 -7.37
C ALA A 383 8.51 -14.07 -7.15
N SER A 384 7.63 -14.41 -8.11
CA SER A 384 6.44 -15.26 -7.82
C SER A 384 5.64 -15.57 -9.09
N VAL A 385 5.52 -16.87 -9.33
CA VAL A 385 4.47 -17.55 -10.10
C VAL A 385 4.24 -17.00 -11.50
N ALA A 386 4.88 -17.67 -12.46
CA ALA A 386 4.30 -17.89 -13.77
C ALA A 386 2.82 -18.28 -13.58
N VAL A 387 1.91 -17.32 -13.78
CA VAL A 387 0.51 -17.64 -13.99
C VAL A 387 0.45 -18.20 -15.39
N ASP A 388 0.50 -19.52 -15.43
CA ASP A 388 0.20 -20.41 -16.54
C ASP A 388 -0.57 -19.74 -17.68
N SER A 389 0.17 -19.22 -18.65
CA SER A 389 -0.29 -19.12 -20.04
C SER A 389 0.45 -20.11 -20.93
N ALA A 390 1.16 -21.07 -20.31
CA ALA A 390 1.88 -22.17 -20.96
C ALA A 390 1.59 -23.55 -20.35
N VAL A 391 0.58 -23.69 -19.49
CA VAL A 391 -0.16 -24.96 -19.45
C VAL A 391 -1.14 -24.90 -20.60
N ILE A 392 -0.63 -25.26 -21.78
CA ILE A 392 -1.33 -26.29 -22.52
C ILE A 392 -1.65 -27.33 -21.46
N ALA A 393 -2.93 -27.48 -21.12
CA ALA A 393 -3.39 -28.73 -20.60
C ALA A 393 -3.02 -29.79 -21.66
N VAL A 394 -1.77 -30.24 -21.63
CA VAL A 394 -1.53 -31.66 -21.58
C VAL A 394 -2.20 -32.00 -20.27
N ASP A 395 -3.49 -32.33 -20.38
CA ASP A 395 -4.20 -33.01 -19.33
C ASP A 395 -3.22 -34.10 -18.88
N GLU A 396 -2.68 -33.98 -17.67
CA GLU A 396 -2.48 -35.17 -16.85
C GLU A 396 -3.88 -35.67 -16.50
N ASP A 397 -4.62 -36.08 -17.53
CA ASP A 397 -5.74 -36.97 -17.41
C ASP A 397 -5.11 -38.26 -16.90
N ALA A 398 -5.25 -38.50 -15.60
CA ALA A 398 -5.35 -39.86 -15.14
C ALA A 398 -6.50 -40.49 -15.94
N ALA A 399 -6.14 -41.17 -17.03
CA ALA A 399 -7.07 -41.87 -17.89
C ALA A 399 -8.06 -42.64 -17.00
N ILE A 400 -9.36 -42.35 -17.13
CA ILE A 400 -10.36 -43.10 -16.39
C ILE A 400 -10.41 -44.49 -17.03
N VAL A 401 -9.81 -45.43 -16.32
CA VAL A 401 -9.73 -46.83 -16.74
C VAL A 401 -10.96 -47.55 -16.24
N ASN A 402 -11.69 -48.23 -17.12
CA ASN A 402 -12.77 -49.12 -16.66
C ASN A 402 -12.19 -50.32 -15.88
N GLU A 403 -13.05 -51.09 -15.19
CA GLU A 403 -12.64 -52.26 -14.39
C GLU A 403 -11.81 -53.32 -15.16
N ASN A 404 -11.72 -53.21 -16.49
CA ASN A 404 -10.97 -54.09 -17.38
C ASN A 404 -9.64 -53.48 -17.91
N GLY A 405 -9.22 -52.31 -17.44
CA GLY A 405 -7.94 -51.72 -17.84
C GLY A 405 -7.93 -51.02 -19.20
N GLN A 406 -9.10 -50.68 -19.76
CA GLN A 406 -9.20 -49.87 -20.99
C GLN A 406 -9.48 -48.40 -20.65
N ILE A 407 -8.73 -47.50 -21.30
CA ILE A 407 -8.94 -46.04 -21.28
C ILE A 407 -10.32 -45.75 -21.88
N VAL A 408 -11.21 -45.14 -21.10
CA VAL A 408 -12.48 -44.60 -21.59
C VAL A 408 -12.31 -43.09 -21.74
N ASP A 409 -11.95 -42.67 -22.96
CA ASP A 409 -11.78 -41.27 -23.32
C ASP A 409 -13.13 -40.68 -23.77
N ASP A 410 -13.86 -40.09 -22.83
CA ASP A 410 -15.02 -39.23 -23.10
C ASP A 410 -14.60 -37.74 -23.11
N SER A 411 -13.32 -37.43 -23.41
CA SER A 411 -12.84 -36.05 -23.43
C SER A 411 -13.42 -35.30 -24.64
N ILE A 412 -14.33 -34.37 -24.38
CA ILE A 412 -14.74 -33.39 -25.39
C ILE A 412 -13.49 -32.61 -25.82
N LEU A 413 -13.09 -32.76 -27.08
CA LEU A 413 -11.89 -32.13 -27.62
C LEU A 413 -12.23 -30.81 -28.30
N ILE A 414 -11.32 -29.86 -28.34
CA ILE A 414 -11.55 -28.60 -29.06
C ILE A 414 -11.83 -28.82 -30.57
N LYS A 415 -11.31 -29.91 -31.17
CA LYS A 415 -11.57 -30.32 -32.55
C LYS A 415 -13.04 -30.68 -32.81
N ASP A 416 -13.80 -31.01 -31.76
CA ASP A 416 -15.24 -31.25 -31.83
C ASP A 416 -16.05 -29.96 -32.09
N PHE A 417 -15.47 -28.81 -31.76
CA PHE A 417 -16.03 -27.48 -32.01
C PHE A 417 -15.42 -26.82 -33.25
N ASN A 418 -14.12 -27.07 -33.51
CA ASN A 418 -13.41 -26.56 -34.68
C ASN A 418 -12.65 -27.69 -35.41
N PRO A 419 -13.29 -28.39 -36.36
CA PRO A 419 -12.64 -29.46 -37.12
C PRO A 419 -11.45 -29.00 -37.97
N GLU A 420 -11.37 -27.70 -38.26
CA GLU A 420 -10.36 -27.08 -39.12
C GLU A 420 -9.23 -26.42 -38.32
N LEU A 421 -9.14 -26.70 -37.02
CA LEU A 421 -8.14 -26.10 -36.11
C LEU A 421 -6.72 -26.18 -36.66
N ASP A 422 -6.30 -27.37 -37.13
CA ASP A 422 -4.94 -27.62 -37.65
C ASP A 422 -4.63 -26.83 -38.94
N LYS A 423 -5.65 -26.26 -39.61
CA LYS A 423 -5.49 -25.45 -40.82
C LYS A 423 -5.57 -23.94 -40.54
N GLN A 424 -5.85 -23.55 -39.31
CA GLN A 424 -5.96 -22.15 -38.88
C GLN A 424 -4.67 -21.69 -38.20
N ILE A 425 -4.45 -20.38 -38.22
CA ILE A 425 -3.33 -19.74 -37.51
C ILE A 425 -3.76 -19.57 -36.05
N SER A 426 -2.92 -19.98 -35.10
CA SER A 426 -3.23 -19.81 -33.67
C SER A 426 -3.30 -18.31 -33.29
N PRO A 427 -4.05 -17.93 -32.24
CA PRO A 427 -4.03 -16.59 -31.66
C PRO A 427 -2.63 -16.01 -31.44
N GLU A 428 -1.71 -16.80 -30.90
CA GLU A 428 -0.35 -16.39 -30.59
C GLU A 428 0.45 -16.15 -31.87
N GLU A 429 0.31 -17.03 -32.86
CA GLU A 429 0.96 -16.87 -34.16
C GLU A 429 0.35 -15.70 -34.94
N TYR A 430 -0.97 -15.49 -34.85
CA TYR A 430 -1.67 -14.35 -35.42
C TYR A 430 -1.17 -13.04 -34.79
N PHE A 431 -1.03 -12.98 -33.46
CA PHE A 431 -0.46 -11.84 -32.76
C PHE A 431 0.97 -11.55 -33.21
N LYS A 432 1.85 -12.57 -33.19
CA LYS A 432 3.26 -12.44 -33.61
C LYS A 432 3.40 -11.95 -35.06
N LYS A 433 2.57 -12.45 -35.98
CA LYS A 433 2.58 -12.05 -37.40
C LYS A 433 2.03 -10.65 -37.66
N ASN A 434 1.18 -10.13 -36.77
CA ASN A 434 0.48 -8.86 -36.94
C ASN A 434 0.96 -7.76 -35.98
N ILE A 435 2.05 -8.00 -35.26
CA ILE A 435 2.66 -6.97 -34.43
C ILE A 435 3.33 -5.91 -35.28
N THR A 436 3.15 -4.65 -34.92
CA THR A 436 3.70 -3.51 -35.64
C THR A 436 5.03 -3.05 -35.07
N ASP A 437 5.69 -2.11 -35.75
CA ASP A 437 6.83 -1.37 -35.20
C ASP A 437 6.42 -0.22 -34.27
N TYR A 438 5.11 -0.03 -34.07
CA TYR A 438 4.60 0.93 -33.11
C TYR A 438 4.67 0.38 -31.68
N TYR A 439 4.94 1.28 -30.74
CA TYR A 439 4.92 1.00 -29.31
C TYR A 439 4.25 2.14 -28.55
N TYR A 440 3.71 1.80 -27.38
CA TYR A 440 3.17 2.75 -26.42
C TYR A 440 3.38 2.23 -25.01
N ASN A 441 4.08 2.98 -24.15
CA ASN A 441 4.32 2.58 -22.77
C ASN A 441 3.06 2.72 -21.91
N SER A 442 2.20 1.70 -21.92
CA SER A 442 0.95 1.68 -21.15
C SER A 442 1.19 1.65 -19.66
N ASP A 443 2.25 0.96 -19.22
CA ASP A 443 2.56 0.78 -17.81
C ASP A 443 3.02 2.10 -17.20
N ASP A 444 3.91 2.85 -17.89
CA ASP A 444 4.30 4.22 -17.51
C ASP A 444 3.09 5.16 -17.35
N LEU A 445 2.09 5.04 -18.24
CA LEU A 445 0.86 5.85 -18.13
C LEU A 445 0.03 5.43 -16.89
N LYS A 446 -0.08 4.13 -16.63
CA LYS A 446 -0.79 3.62 -15.47
C LYS A 446 -0.10 4.07 -14.18
N ASP A 447 1.21 3.89 -14.09
CA ASP A 447 2.03 4.31 -12.95
C ASP A 447 1.97 5.82 -12.73
N PHE A 448 1.97 6.62 -13.80
CA PHE A 448 1.75 8.06 -13.70
C PHE A 448 0.41 8.42 -13.05
N LEU A 449 -0.68 7.81 -13.50
CA LEU A 449 -2.02 8.08 -12.98
C LEU A 449 -2.13 7.65 -11.51
N VAL A 450 -1.64 6.45 -11.18
CA VAL A 450 -1.54 5.93 -9.80
C VAL A 450 -0.75 6.89 -8.93
N SER A 451 0.46 7.26 -9.34
CA SER A 451 1.34 8.16 -8.60
C SER A 451 0.72 9.52 -8.30
N VAL A 452 0.01 10.10 -9.27
CA VAL A 452 -0.68 11.39 -9.07
C VAL A 452 -1.77 11.26 -8.00
N ASP A 453 -2.57 10.20 -8.03
CA ASP A 453 -3.63 10.00 -7.04
C ASP A 453 -3.06 9.60 -5.68
N ASP A 454 -2.06 8.72 -5.62
CA ASP A 454 -1.38 8.30 -4.40
C ASP A 454 -0.80 9.49 -3.64
N VAL A 455 -0.06 10.37 -4.32
CA VAL A 455 0.51 11.54 -3.65
C VAL A 455 -0.57 12.44 -3.08
N LYS A 456 -1.76 12.52 -3.70
CA LYS A 456 -2.89 13.33 -3.21
C LYS A 456 -3.61 12.68 -2.04
N THR A 457 -3.83 11.37 -2.08
CA THR A 457 -4.60 10.63 -1.06
C THR A 457 -3.74 10.22 0.13
N PHE A 458 -2.44 10.05 -0.04
CA PHE A 458 -1.53 9.55 1.01
C PHE A 458 -1.53 10.45 2.25
N ASP A 459 -1.90 9.86 3.39
CA ASP A 459 -1.81 10.49 4.71
C ASP A 459 -0.42 10.27 5.32
N PHE A 460 0.55 10.98 4.74
CA PHE A 460 1.93 10.96 5.23
C PHE A 460 2.07 11.47 6.67
N PHE A 461 1.10 12.25 7.17
CA PHE A 461 1.17 12.83 8.51
C PHE A 461 0.83 11.79 9.58
N SER A 462 -0.40 11.24 9.55
CA SER A 462 -0.87 10.31 10.58
C SER A 462 -0.05 9.02 10.60
N ALA A 463 0.38 8.55 9.43
CA ALA A 463 1.20 7.35 9.29
C ALA A 463 2.58 7.49 9.96
N ASN A 464 3.18 8.69 9.98
CA ASN A 464 4.59 8.85 10.35
C ASN A 464 4.84 9.69 11.62
N ILE A 465 3.92 10.59 12.00
CA ILE A 465 4.15 11.57 13.09
C ILE A 465 4.55 10.93 14.42
N HIS A 466 3.96 9.78 14.75
CA HIS A 466 4.26 9.07 15.99
C HIS A 466 5.73 8.64 16.09
N ILE A 467 6.37 8.26 14.98
CA ILE A 467 7.79 7.86 14.94
C ILE A 467 8.68 9.05 15.30
N TYR A 468 8.43 10.21 14.71
CA TYR A 468 9.21 11.43 14.97
C TYR A 468 9.00 11.95 16.40
N LEU A 469 7.79 11.81 16.95
CA LEU A 469 7.52 12.11 18.35
C LEU A 469 8.35 11.22 19.30
N TRP A 470 8.45 9.92 19.00
CA TRP A 470 9.26 8.98 19.78
C TRP A 470 10.75 9.30 19.70
N ILE A 471 11.29 9.54 18.50
CA ILE A 471 12.70 9.94 18.32
C ILE A 471 12.99 11.21 19.14
N ALA A 472 12.12 12.21 19.05
CA ALA A 472 12.28 13.45 19.81
C ALA A 472 12.19 13.23 21.33
N PHE A 473 11.26 12.40 21.79
CA PHE A 473 11.11 12.08 23.20
C PHE A 473 12.34 11.37 23.77
N PHE A 474 12.80 10.29 23.13
CA PHE A 474 13.96 9.52 23.59
C PHE A 474 15.25 10.34 23.60
N LEU A 475 15.53 11.11 22.54
CA LEU A 475 16.71 11.97 22.51
C LEU A 475 16.60 13.09 23.56
N ALA A 476 15.41 13.64 23.79
CA ALA A 476 15.19 14.66 24.81
C ALA A 476 15.38 14.12 26.23
N THR A 477 14.86 12.92 26.55
CA THR A 477 15.08 12.28 27.85
C THR A 477 16.56 11.95 28.06
N PHE A 478 17.26 11.50 27.01
CA PHE A 478 18.68 11.17 27.08
C PHE A 478 19.55 12.42 27.35
N ILE A 479 19.32 13.51 26.62
CA ILE A 479 19.98 14.80 26.85
C ILE A 479 19.65 15.36 28.23
N PHE A 480 18.39 15.20 28.67
CA PHE A 480 17.97 15.62 29.99
C PHE A 480 18.67 14.81 31.10
N SER A 481 18.76 13.48 30.96
CA SER A 481 19.55 12.60 31.83
C SER A 481 21.01 13.03 31.93
N PHE A 482 21.66 13.29 30.79
CA PHE A 482 23.04 13.80 30.72
C PHE A 482 23.19 15.09 31.52
N ARG A 483 22.27 16.05 31.33
CA ARG A 483 22.34 17.36 31.97
C ARG A 483 22.13 17.30 33.48
N ILE A 484 21.30 16.37 33.96
CA ILE A 484 20.99 16.25 35.37
C ILE A 484 22.05 15.44 36.12
N THR A 485 22.44 14.28 35.59
CA THR A 485 23.31 13.33 36.28
C THR A 485 24.78 13.39 35.85
N GLY A 486 25.08 13.96 34.69
CA GLY A 486 26.41 14.04 34.10
C GLY A 486 26.77 12.85 33.21
N LEU A 487 27.84 13.01 32.42
CA LEU A 487 28.28 12.01 31.43
C LEU A 487 28.57 10.65 32.06
N LYS A 488 29.36 10.66 33.15
CA LYS A 488 29.84 9.46 33.83
C LYS A 488 28.67 8.60 34.28
N SER A 489 27.69 9.19 34.97
CA SER A 489 26.48 8.51 35.42
C SER A 489 25.65 7.98 34.26
N LEU A 490 25.47 8.76 33.20
CA LEU A 490 24.70 8.31 32.04
C LEU A 490 25.34 7.10 31.34
N LEU A 491 26.66 7.13 31.12
CA LEU A 491 27.39 6.01 30.51
C LEU A 491 27.28 4.74 31.35
N PHE A 492 27.47 4.83 32.66
CA PHE A 492 27.24 3.69 33.55
C PHE A 492 25.80 3.17 33.48
N SER A 493 24.82 4.06 33.30
CA SER A 493 23.41 3.68 33.19
C SER A 493 23.14 2.87 31.92
N VAL A 494 23.72 3.28 30.79
CA VAL A 494 23.63 2.54 29.52
C VAL A 494 24.28 1.16 29.63
N ILE A 495 25.48 1.10 30.22
CA ILE A 495 26.20 -0.17 30.44
C ILE A 495 25.38 -1.07 31.37
N SER A 496 24.87 -0.55 32.49
CA SER A 496 24.04 -1.32 33.43
C SER A 496 22.75 -1.82 32.80
N ALA A 497 22.09 -1.02 31.95
CA ALA A 497 20.91 -1.46 31.21
C ALA A 497 21.24 -2.61 30.25
N GLY A 498 22.34 -2.51 29.49
CA GLY A 498 22.78 -3.58 28.60
C GLY A 498 23.14 -4.88 29.33
N LEU A 499 23.87 -4.79 30.46
CA LEU A 499 24.18 -5.93 31.31
C LEU A 499 22.91 -6.57 31.91
N LEU A 500 21.93 -5.75 32.28
CA LEU A 500 20.65 -6.23 32.79
C LEU A 500 19.86 -6.98 31.71
N THR A 501 19.78 -6.44 30.50
CA THR A 501 19.13 -7.13 29.36
C THR A 501 19.81 -8.47 29.10
N LEU A 502 21.14 -8.51 29.06
CA LEU A 502 21.89 -9.76 28.88
C LEU A 502 21.57 -10.78 29.99
N ALA A 503 21.53 -10.34 31.26
CA ALA A 503 21.20 -11.21 32.38
C ALA A 503 19.76 -11.76 32.27
N ILE A 504 18.79 -10.93 31.90
CA ILE A 504 17.40 -11.36 31.67
C ILE A 504 17.35 -12.40 30.56
N THR A 505 18.03 -12.17 29.43
CA THR A 505 18.10 -13.13 28.32
C THR A 505 18.71 -14.46 28.75
N LEU A 506 19.82 -14.45 29.50
CA LEU A 506 20.44 -15.69 30.00
C LEU A 506 19.53 -16.46 30.95
N VAL A 507 18.87 -15.77 31.88
CA VAL A 507 17.90 -16.41 32.81
C VAL A 507 16.70 -16.97 32.05
N THR A 508 16.26 -16.29 31.00
CA THR A 508 15.20 -16.74 30.10
C THR A 508 15.58 -18.02 29.37
N VAL A 509 16.79 -18.08 28.80
CA VAL A 509 17.30 -19.27 28.11
C VAL A 509 17.48 -20.44 29.08
N LEU A 510 17.90 -20.18 30.32
CA LEU A 510 17.96 -21.24 31.34
C LEU A 510 16.57 -21.76 31.72
N TYR A 511 15.58 -20.87 31.79
CA TYR A 511 14.18 -21.25 32.03
C TYR A 511 13.60 -22.07 30.88
N SER A 512 13.85 -21.67 29.63
CA SER A 512 13.34 -22.37 28.44
C SER A 512 13.82 -23.81 28.33
N VAL A 513 15.09 -24.04 28.68
CA VAL A 513 15.67 -25.39 28.75
C VAL A 513 15.04 -26.24 29.86
N SER A 514 14.54 -25.60 30.93
CA SER A 514 14.00 -26.29 32.11
C SER A 514 12.48 -26.51 32.04
N ILE A 515 11.73 -25.60 31.44
CA ILE A 515 10.26 -25.57 31.41
C ILE A 515 9.80 -25.13 30.03
N THR A 516 9.05 -25.98 29.34
CA THR A 516 8.56 -25.71 27.98
C THR A 516 7.19 -25.00 27.98
N GLY A 517 7.00 -24.08 27.05
CA GLY A 517 5.70 -23.51 26.69
C GLY A 517 5.16 -22.37 27.57
N LYS A 518 5.93 -21.86 28.55
CA LYS A 518 5.54 -20.71 29.40
C LYS A 518 6.57 -19.57 29.43
N GLU A 519 7.47 -19.55 28.46
CA GLU A 519 8.61 -18.64 28.43
C GLU A 519 8.17 -17.20 28.32
N GLU A 520 7.23 -16.88 27.44
CA GLU A 520 6.72 -15.51 27.25
C GLU A 520 6.19 -14.89 28.55
N PHE A 521 5.39 -15.64 29.30
CA PHE A 521 4.90 -15.22 30.61
C PHE A 521 6.05 -15.03 31.60
N PHE A 522 6.99 -15.97 31.67
CA PHE A 522 8.12 -15.89 32.58
C PHE A 522 8.97 -14.63 32.34
N VAL A 523 9.36 -14.38 31.08
CA VAL A 523 10.14 -13.19 30.70
C VAL A 523 9.39 -11.91 31.03
N ALA A 524 8.10 -11.86 30.69
CA ALA A 524 7.30 -10.66 30.89
C ALA A 524 7.17 -10.31 32.38
N TYR A 525 6.89 -11.29 33.25
CA TYR A 525 6.79 -11.07 34.69
C TYR A 525 8.14 -10.83 35.36
N LEU A 526 9.21 -11.52 34.94
CA LEU A 526 10.56 -11.24 35.44
C LEU A 526 10.96 -9.78 35.12
N THR A 527 10.75 -9.36 33.88
CA THR A 527 11.03 -7.98 33.44
C THR A 527 10.16 -6.97 34.20
N LEU A 528 8.89 -7.31 34.46
CA LEU A 528 7.97 -6.45 35.23
C LEU A 528 8.47 -6.24 36.66
N ILE A 529 8.82 -7.32 37.36
CA ILE A 529 9.33 -7.28 38.75
C ILE A 529 10.60 -6.44 38.82
N LEU A 530 11.55 -6.67 37.91
CA LEU A 530 12.80 -5.90 37.84
C LEU A 530 12.55 -4.43 37.53
N SER A 531 11.62 -4.12 36.63
CA SER A 531 11.26 -2.74 36.29
C SER A 531 10.61 -2.01 37.46
N ILE A 532 9.71 -2.67 38.20
CA ILE A 532 9.11 -2.13 39.44
C ILE A 532 10.21 -1.85 40.47
N PHE A 533 11.14 -2.79 40.65
CA PHE A 533 12.28 -2.59 41.55
C PHE A 533 13.10 -1.37 41.15
N ILE A 534 13.49 -1.26 39.88
CA ILE A 534 14.27 -0.13 39.35
C ILE A 534 13.55 1.21 39.57
N LEU A 535 12.26 1.29 39.26
CA LEU A 535 11.45 2.50 39.42
C LEU A 535 11.27 2.88 40.90
N SER A 536 11.24 1.89 41.80
CA SER A 536 11.03 2.10 43.23
C SER A 536 12.26 2.70 43.94
N VAL A 537 13.49 2.37 43.48
CA VAL A 537 14.73 2.76 44.18
C VAL A 537 14.90 4.28 44.29
N PRO A 538 14.75 5.08 43.22
CA PRO A 538 14.85 6.54 43.31
C PRO A 538 13.76 7.19 44.17
N VAL A 539 12.60 6.54 44.33
CA VAL A 539 11.46 7.08 45.06
C VAL A 539 11.56 6.78 46.55
N PHE A 540 11.84 5.53 46.93
CA PHE A 540 11.76 5.06 48.31
C PHE A 540 13.12 4.76 48.95
N MET A 541 14.12 4.37 48.17
CA MET A 541 15.42 3.90 48.67
C MET A 541 16.58 4.80 48.30
N MET A 542 16.30 6.04 47.91
CA MET A 542 17.30 6.99 47.41
C MET A 542 18.47 7.17 48.38
N ASN A 543 18.22 7.17 49.70
CA ASN A 543 19.25 7.38 50.73
C ASN A 543 20.03 6.12 51.12
N LYS A 544 19.63 4.92 50.66
CA LYS A 544 20.30 3.65 51.01
C LYS A 544 21.55 3.38 50.19
N PHE A 545 21.67 4.01 49.02
CA PHE A 545 22.78 3.81 48.09
C PHE A 545 23.59 5.10 47.91
N ASN A 546 24.85 4.95 47.49
CA ASN A 546 25.67 6.11 47.13
C ASN A 546 25.06 6.87 45.93
N LYS A 547 25.50 8.12 45.73
CA LYS A 547 24.92 9.02 44.73
C LYS A 547 25.08 8.46 43.31
N LEU A 548 26.20 7.81 43.01
CA LEU A 548 26.50 7.21 41.70
C LEU A 548 25.55 6.05 41.38
N VAL A 549 25.38 5.07 42.27
CA VAL A 549 24.46 3.94 42.06
C VAL A 549 23.03 4.45 41.94
N THR A 550 22.64 5.39 42.79
CA THR A 550 21.30 6.01 42.70
C THR A 550 21.09 6.71 41.35
N SER A 551 22.14 7.32 40.78
CA SER A 551 22.07 8.00 39.48
C SER A 551 21.79 7.04 38.32
N ILE A 552 22.25 5.79 38.43
CA ILE A 552 21.97 4.72 37.46
C ILE A 552 20.48 4.41 37.46
N PHE A 553 19.90 4.13 38.62
CA PHE A 553 18.45 3.90 38.74
C PHE A 553 17.63 5.09 38.28
N VAL A 554 18.08 6.33 38.55
CA VAL A 554 17.42 7.55 38.08
C VAL A 554 17.38 7.63 36.56
N ASN A 555 18.50 7.37 35.89
CA ASN A 555 18.59 7.44 34.43
C ASN A 555 17.83 6.30 33.74
N ILE A 556 17.93 5.07 34.27
CA ILE A 556 17.18 3.93 33.75
C ILE A 556 15.67 4.17 33.94
N SER A 557 15.23 4.69 35.09
CA SER A 557 13.83 5.08 35.30
C SER A 557 13.37 6.14 34.30
N LEU A 558 14.18 7.18 34.09
CA LEU A 558 13.83 8.31 33.22
C LEU A 558 13.65 7.89 31.75
N ASN A 559 14.51 7.00 31.23
CA ASN A 559 14.46 6.57 29.83
C ASN A 559 13.63 5.28 29.63
N GLY A 560 13.53 4.43 30.66
CA GLY A 560 12.86 3.13 30.59
C GLY A 560 11.39 3.13 30.98
N PHE A 561 10.86 4.21 31.58
CA PHE A 561 9.46 4.23 32.04
C PHE A 561 8.44 3.96 30.92
N VAL A 562 8.67 4.51 29.72
CA VAL A 562 7.79 4.27 28.57
C VAL A 562 7.78 2.80 28.13
N LEU A 563 8.94 2.13 28.20
CA LEU A 563 9.05 0.70 27.92
C LEU A 563 8.37 -0.13 29.01
N PHE A 564 8.39 0.33 30.26
CA PHE A 564 7.63 -0.27 31.35
C PHE A 564 6.11 -0.18 31.11
N VAL A 565 5.59 0.95 30.64
CA VAL A 565 4.17 1.07 30.29
C VAL A 565 3.82 0.15 29.11
N PHE A 566 4.66 0.11 28.08
CA PHE A 566 4.49 -0.82 26.96
C PHE A 566 4.48 -2.29 27.41
N LEU A 567 5.36 -2.67 28.34
CA LEU A 567 5.39 -4.01 28.94
C LEU A 567 4.06 -4.38 29.62
N ILE A 568 3.37 -3.43 30.26
CA ILE A 568 2.05 -3.69 30.87
C ILE A 568 1.03 -4.07 29.78
N PHE A 569 0.97 -3.32 28.68
CA PHE A 569 0.10 -3.65 27.54
C PHE A 569 0.50 -4.98 26.89
N GLY A 570 1.80 -5.27 26.80
CA GLY A 570 2.32 -6.56 26.34
C GLY A 570 1.83 -7.72 27.21
N ILE A 571 1.91 -7.60 28.53
CA ILE A 571 1.41 -8.62 29.47
C ILE A 571 -0.10 -8.81 29.32
N ILE A 572 -0.89 -7.73 29.22
CA ILE A 572 -2.34 -7.83 29.00
C ILE A 572 -2.62 -8.58 27.68
N THR A 573 -1.88 -8.26 26.63
CA THR A 573 -2.02 -8.90 25.31
C THR A 573 -1.70 -10.39 25.36
N ILE A 574 -0.64 -10.79 26.06
CA ILE A 574 -0.28 -12.21 26.23
C ILE A 574 -1.42 -12.96 26.95
N HIS A 575 -2.02 -12.37 27.99
CA HIS A 575 -3.17 -12.98 28.68
C HIS A 575 -4.43 -13.05 27.80
N GLN A 576 -4.71 -12.01 27.00
CA GLN A 576 -5.84 -12.02 26.06
C GLN A 576 -5.66 -13.12 25.00
N LYS A 577 -4.46 -13.25 24.42
CA LYS A 577 -4.14 -14.30 23.45
C LYS A 577 -4.34 -15.70 24.04
N GLU A 578 -3.83 -15.95 25.24
CA GLU A 578 -3.98 -17.26 25.90
C GLU A 578 -5.45 -17.57 26.26
N ALA A 579 -6.20 -16.58 26.76
CA ALA A 579 -7.62 -16.73 27.06
C ALA A 579 -8.45 -17.03 25.80
N CYS A 580 -8.06 -16.47 24.66
CA CYS A 580 -8.81 -16.60 23.41
C CYS A 580 -8.50 -17.86 22.61
N ARG A 581 -7.46 -18.61 22.97
CA ARG A 581 -7.04 -19.84 22.30
C ARG A 581 -8.13 -20.92 22.18
N ASN A 582 -9.20 -20.82 22.97
CA ASN A 582 -10.31 -21.78 23.00
C ASN A 582 -11.65 -21.24 22.46
N ILE A 583 -11.72 -20.01 21.92
CA ILE A 583 -13.03 -19.31 21.70
C ILE A 583 -13.35 -18.93 20.23
N ASP A 584 -12.39 -18.70 19.33
CA ASP A 584 -12.58 -18.60 17.86
C ASP A 584 -11.20 -18.32 17.22
N ASP A 585 -11.04 -18.50 15.90
CA ASP A 585 -9.75 -18.33 15.20
C ASP A 585 -9.24 -16.88 15.13
N TYR A 586 -10.07 -15.87 15.45
CA TYR A 586 -9.65 -14.46 15.45
C TYR A 586 -10.17 -13.70 16.67
N CYS A 587 -9.24 -13.13 17.42
CA CYS A 587 -9.54 -12.41 18.65
C CYS A 587 -8.69 -11.16 18.77
N GLU A 588 -9.33 -10.00 18.64
CA GLU A 588 -8.66 -8.71 18.73
C GLU A 588 -8.12 -8.49 20.15
N ASN A 589 -6.81 -8.28 20.26
CA ASN A 589 -6.19 -7.91 21.53
C ASN A 589 -6.10 -6.39 21.72
N ILE A 590 -5.76 -5.95 22.94
CA ILE A 590 -5.75 -4.52 23.28
C ILE A 590 -4.78 -3.70 22.42
N ILE A 591 -3.67 -4.30 21.95
CA ILE A 591 -2.71 -3.62 21.06
C ILE A 591 -3.33 -3.44 19.68
N GLU A 592 -4.02 -4.44 19.15
CA GLU A 592 -4.75 -4.36 17.87
C GLU A 592 -5.91 -3.37 17.94
N VAL A 593 -6.74 -3.45 18.99
CA VAL A 593 -7.89 -2.54 19.19
C VAL A 593 -7.45 -1.08 19.29
N LEU A 594 -6.35 -0.81 19.99
CA LEU A 594 -5.84 0.55 20.13
C LEU A 594 -5.02 1.00 18.92
N GLY A 595 -4.43 0.08 18.16
CA GLY A 595 -3.59 0.37 16.98
C GLY A 595 -2.60 1.51 17.22
N PHE A 596 -2.59 2.51 16.34
CA PHE A 596 -1.73 3.69 16.50
C PHE A 596 -2.06 4.56 17.72
N ALA A 597 -3.28 4.52 18.26
CA ALA A 597 -3.65 5.28 19.45
C ALA A 597 -2.81 4.89 20.67
N LEU A 598 -2.41 3.62 20.77
CA LEU A 598 -1.55 3.12 21.84
C LEU A 598 -0.21 3.88 21.90
N SER A 599 0.38 4.17 20.73
CA SER A 599 1.65 4.90 20.63
C SER A 599 1.56 6.28 21.30
N TYR A 600 0.49 7.03 21.02
CA TYR A 600 0.24 8.34 21.64
C TYR A 600 -0.06 8.24 23.14
N LEU A 601 -0.83 7.23 23.56
CA LEU A 601 -1.14 6.99 24.98
C LEU A 601 0.13 6.75 25.80
N ILE A 602 1.03 5.88 25.32
CA ILE A 602 2.31 5.60 26.01
C ILE A 602 3.18 6.86 26.05
N LEU A 603 3.21 7.66 24.98
CA LEU A 603 3.94 8.92 24.96
C LEU A 603 3.38 9.93 25.99
N ILE A 604 2.05 10.04 26.11
CA ILE A 604 1.38 10.87 27.13
C ILE A 604 1.79 10.43 28.54
N PHE A 605 1.76 9.12 28.82
CA PHE A 605 2.26 8.59 30.09
C PHE A 605 3.73 8.95 30.32
N GLY A 606 4.57 8.92 29.28
CA GLY A 606 5.95 9.37 29.33
C GLY A 606 6.08 10.84 29.76
N PHE A 607 5.35 11.75 29.14
CA PHE A 607 5.35 13.18 29.51
C PHE A 607 4.88 13.41 30.95
N LEU A 608 3.77 12.76 31.35
CA LEU A 608 3.25 12.83 32.71
C LEU A 608 4.28 12.32 33.72
N PHE A 609 4.93 11.20 33.43
CA PHE A 609 5.98 10.66 34.27
C PHE A 609 7.14 11.64 34.42
N VAL A 610 7.71 12.16 33.32
CA VAL A 610 8.82 13.12 33.39
C VAL A 610 8.44 14.34 34.24
N PHE A 611 7.21 14.85 34.08
CA PHE A 611 6.69 15.97 34.88
C PHE A 611 6.72 15.68 36.39
N PHE A 612 6.13 14.58 36.83
CA PHE A 612 6.12 14.21 38.25
C PHE A 612 7.51 13.81 38.76
N TYR A 613 8.30 13.14 37.93
CA TYR A 613 9.63 12.65 38.24
C TYR A 613 10.64 13.77 38.45
N THR A 614 10.39 14.98 37.94
CA THR A 614 11.21 16.17 38.26
C THR A 614 11.36 16.42 39.76
N LYS A 615 10.37 16.03 40.58
CA LYS A 615 10.46 16.09 42.05
C LYS A 615 11.56 15.18 42.59
N VAL A 616 11.66 13.97 42.05
CA VAL A 616 12.68 12.97 42.42
C VAL A 616 14.05 13.45 41.95
N LEU A 617 14.15 13.93 40.71
CA LEU A 617 15.39 14.50 40.15
C LEU A 617 15.94 15.66 40.99
N GLN A 618 15.06 16.55 41.45
CA GLN A 618 15.46 17.67 42.31
C GLN A 618 16.02 17.17 43.65
N LYS A 619 15.35 16.21 44.29
CA LYS A 619 15.80 15.60 45.54
C LYS A 619 17.14 14.89 45.37
N TRP A 620 17.31 14.13 44.29
CA TRP A 620 18.57 13.44 43.99
C TRP A 620 19.72 14.45 43.77
N LYS A 621 19.48 15.50 42.98
CA LYS A 621 20.49 16.52 42.68
C LYS A 621 20.99 17.28 43.92
N ALA A 622 20.12 17.47 44.92
CA ALA A 622 20.44 18.15 46.16
C ALA A 622 21.30 17.32 47.14
N ARG A 623 21.53 16.03 46.86
CA ARG A 623 22.35 15.17 47.74
C ARG A 623 23.84 15.53 47.67
N PRO A 624 24.58 15.46 48.79
CA PRO A 624 26.04 15.57 48.76
C PRO A 624 26.63 14.42 47.91
N GLU A 625 27.83 14.66 47.35
CA GLU A 625 28.51 13.67 46.49
C GLU A 625 28.76 12.32 47.17
#